data_AF-A0A2J7PWZ0-F1
#
_entry.id   AF-A0A2J7PWZ0-F1
#
_cell.length_a   1.000
_cell.length_b   1.000
_cell.length_c   1.000
_cell.angle_alpha   90.00
_cell.angle_beta   90.00
_cell.angle_gamma   90.00
#
_symmetry.space_group_name_H-M   'P 1'
#
loop_
_entity.id
_entity.type
_entity.pdbx_description
1 polymer ?
#
loop_
_entity_poly.entity_id
_entity_poly.type
_entity_poly.pdbx_seq_one_letter_code
_entity_poly.pdbx_strand_id
1 'polypeptide(L)'
;MSAKESLGYYEPKNHKPWFDEGCSKLLDQRKQAKLQWLQDPSELNGDNLNNIRRETSRHFRNKEREYLKDRINELAMNSKNKNIRDLYKGINYFKRGYQRSSNLVKDENGDLLADSHNILNRWGNYFSQLLNVHRRVGVIGPYFFEEDNHAVTVNSQRYVDMIKNLFEPALEELHLGNVWFQQDGATGHTARASMTVLRAKFPRRLISLRGDIPWAAHSPDLTPL
;
A
#
# COMPACT_ATOMS: atom_id res chain seq x y z
N MET A 1 -15.11 -18.86 16.83
CA MET A 1 -15.87 -17.61 16.60
C MET A 1 -15.17 -16.82 15.51
N SER A 2 -15.88 -16.52 14.44
CA SER A 2 -15.38 -15.69 13.35
C SER A 2 -15.21 -14.25 13.82
N ALA A 3 -14.25 -13.49 13.29
CA ALA A 3 -14.11 -12.06 13.55
C ALA A 3 -15.43 -11.29 13.31
N LYS A 4 -16.27 -11.79 12.40
CA LYS A 4 -17.62 -11.28 12.12
C LYS A 4 -18.60 -11.45 13.29
N GLU A 5 -18.48 -12.52 14.07
CA GLU A 5 -19.34 -12.81 15.22
C GLU A 5 -18.94 -12.00 16.46
N SER A 6 -17.66 -11.61 16.57
CA SER A 6 -17.14 -10.91 17.76
C SER A 6 -17.14 -9.38 17.63
N LEU A 7 -17.03 -8.82 16.42
CA LEU A 7 -16.80 -7.38 16.20
C LEU A 7 -17.94 -6.63 15.51
N GLY A 8 -18.96 -7.35 14.99
CA GLY A 8 -20.04 -6.74 14.22
C GLY A 8 -19.63 -6.29 12.81
N TYR A 9 -20.63 -5.94 11.98
CA TYR A 9 -20.40 -5.47 10.60
C TYR A 9 -20.23 -3.94 10.61
N TYR A 10 -19.02 -3.46 10.32
CA TYR A 10 -18.80 -2.04 10.03
C TYR A 10 -19.00 -1.81 8.54
N GLU A 11 -20.06 -1.10 8.14
CA GLU A 11 -20.17 -0.62 6.77
C GLU A 11 -19.11 0.46 6.52
N PRO A 12 -18.16 0.23 5.59
CA PRO A 12 -17.18 1.25 5.26
C PRO A 12 -17.90 2.50 4.76
N LYS A 13 -17.62 3.66 5.38
CA LYS A 13 -18.15 4.92 4.86
C LYS A 13 -17.72 5.08 3.40
N ASN A 14 -18.70 5.24 2.52
CA ASN A 14 -18.45 5.35 1.09
C ASN A 14 -17.71 6.66 0.82
N HIS A 15 -16.40 6.59 0.55
CA HIS A 15 -15.51 7.76 0.44
C HIS A 15 -15.78 8.58 -0.84
N LYS A 16 -16.64 8.08 -1.74
CA LYS A 16 -17.01 8.72 -3.00
C LYS A 16 -18.54 8.88 -3.06
N PRO A 17 -19.08 10.09 -2.84
CA PRO A 17 -20.54 10.31 -2.85
C PRO A 17 -21.24 9.94 -4.16
N TRP A 18 -20.50 9.91 -5.27
CA TRP A 18 -21.02 9.55 -6.60
C TRP A 18 -20.97 8.05 -6.91
N PHE A 19 -20.33 7.24 -6.05
CA PHE A 19 -20.13 5.82 -6.28
C PHE A 19 -21.33 5.01 -5.77
N ASP A 20 -22.14 4.54 -6.72
CA ASP A 20 -23.40 3.84 -6.45
C ASP A 20 -23.30 2.31 -6.66
N GLU A 21 -24.41 1.61 -6.44
CA GLU A 21 -24.50 0.16 -6.61
C GLU A 21 -24.18 -0.28 -8.05
N GLY A 22 -24.51 0.53 -9.04
CA GLY A 22 -24.14 0.32 -10.44
C GLY A 22 -22.62 0.30 -10.63
N CYS A 23 -21.92 1.21 -9.96
CA CYS A 23 -20.46 1.24 -9.98
C CYS A 23 -19.84 -0.02 -9.34
N SER A 24 -20.40 -0.50 -8.23
CA SER A 24 -19.99 -1.75 -7.58
C SER A 24 -20.13 -2.95 -8.51
N LYS A 25 -21.29 -3.08 -9.19
CA LYS A 25 -21.56 -4.18 -10.13
C LYS A 25 -20.53 -4.22 -11.28
N LEU A 26 -20.21 -3.06 -11.87
CA LEU A 26 -19.19 -2.98 -12.92
C LEU A 26 -17.79 -3.32 -12.39
N LEU A 27 -17.47 -2.92 -11.16
CA LEU A 27 -16.20 -3.27 -10.54
C LEU A 27 -16.07 -4.79 -10.36
N ASP A 28 -17.15 -5.45 -9.94
CA ASP A 28 -17.18 -6.90 -9.77
C ASP A 28 -17.14 -7.64 -11.10
N GLN A 29 -17.86 -7.18 -12.14
CA GLN A 29 -17.73 -7.69 -13.50
C GLN A 29 -16.28 -7.61 -14.00
N ARG A 30 -15.60 -6.49 -13.73
CA ARG A 30 -14.18 -6.32 -14.07
C ARG A 30 -13.27 -7.31 -13.33
N LYS A 31 -13.57 -7.62 -12.06
CA LYS A 31 -12.85 -8.66 -11.29
C LYS A 31 -13.09 -10.04 -11.90
N GLN A 32 -14.34 -10.38 -12.23
CA GLN A 32 -14.68 -11.66 -12.83
C GLN A 32 -14.01 -11.87 -14.20
N ALA A 33 -14.07 -10.86 -15.07
CA ALA A 33 -13.37 -10.91 -16.36
C ALA A 33 -11.85 -11.08 -16.20
N LYS A 34 -11.26 -10.49 -15.13
CA LYS A 34 -9.85 -10.68 -14.83
C LYS A 34 -9.54 -12.11 -14.38
N LEU A 35 -10.41 -12.72 -13.57
CA LEU A 35 -10.28 -14.12 -13.16
C LEU A 35 -10.39 -15.07 -14.36
N GLN A 36 -11.35 -14.84 -15.26
CA GLN A 36 -11.51 -15.61 -16.49
C GLN A 36 -10.25 -15.54 -17.36
N TRP A 37 -9.70 -14.35 -17.57
CA TRP A 37 -8.45 -14.18 -18.32
C TRP A 37 -7.24 -14.84 -17.65
N LEU A 38 -7.21 -14.92 -16.31
CA LEU A 38 -6.14 -15.63 -15.60
C LEU A 38 -6.25 -17.16 -15.76
N GLN A 39 -7.46 -17.69 -15.91
CA GLN A 39 -7.70 -19.11 -16.16
C GLN A 39 -7.40 -19.49 -17.61
N ASP A 40 -7.84 -18.65 -18.57
CA ASP A 40 -7.57 -18.82 -19.99
C ASP A 40 -7.12 -17.48 -20.61
N PRO A 41 -5.80 -17.28 -20.76
CA PRO A 41 -5.21 -16.08 -21.36
C PRO A 41 -5.35 -15.98 -22.89
N SER A 42 -6.51 -16.35 -23.45
CA SER A 42 -6.81 -16.23 -24.87
C SER A 42 -7.02 -14.78 -25.31
N GLU A 43 -6.83 -14.51 -26.60
CA GLU A 43 -7.02 -13.18 -27.21
C GLU A 43 -8.46 -12.68 -26.99
N LEU A 44 -9.45 -13.57 -27.15
CA LEU A 44 -10.86 -13.27 -26.92
C LEU A 44 -11.13 -12.82 -25.47
N ASN A 45 -10.58 -13.51 -24.48
CA ASN A 45 -10.71 -13.12 -23.07
C ASN A 45 -9.95 -11.83 -22.76
N GLY A 46 -8.81 -11.61 -23.43
CA GLY A 46 -8.03 -10.37 -23.34
C GLY A 46 -8.81 -9.16 -23.83
N ASP A 47 -9.44 -9.28 -24.99
CA ASP A 47 -10.28 -8.24 -25.59
C ASP A 47 -11.52 -7.95 -24.76
N ASN A 48 -12.18 -9.01 -24.25
CA ASN A 48 -13.32 -8.86 -23.34
C ASN A 48 -12.94 -8.09 -22.07
N LEU A 49 -11.83 -8.46 -21.42
CA LEU A 49 -11.32 -7.76 -20.24
C LEU A 49 -11.00 -6.28 -20.55
N ASN A 50 -10.37 -6.02 -21.69
CA ASN A 50 -10.05 -4.66 -22.13
C ASN A 50 -11.30 -3.84 -22.40
N ASN A 51 -12.33 -4.42 -23.02
CA ASN A 51 -13.60 -3.75 -23.24
C ASN A 51 -14.29 -3.42 -21.92
N ILE A 52 -14.44 -4.39 -21.02
CA ILE A 52 -15.04 -4.18 -19.69
C ILE A 52 -14.27 -3.11 -18.90
N ARG A 53 -12.93 -3.10 -18.97
CA ARG A 53 -12.11 -2.05 -18.35
C ARG A 53 -12.41 -0.67 -18.91
N ARG A 54 -12.53 -0.54 -20.25
CA ARG A 54 -12.85 0.73 -20.92
C ARG A 54 -14.24 1.21 -20.55
N GLU A 55 -15.24 0.34 -20.59
CA GLU A 55 -16.63 0.66 -20.25
C GLU A 55 -16.77 1.05 -18.77
N THR A 56 -16.18 0.27 -17.86
CA THR A 56 -16.17 0.59 -16.42
C THR A 56 -15.54 1.95 -16.16
N SER A 57 -14.39 2.23 -16.78
CA SER A 57 -13.70 3.52 -16.63
C SER A 57 -14.51 4.68 -17.23
N ARG A 58 -15.20 4.46 -18.35
CA ARG A 58 -16.11 5.43 -18.96
C ARG A 58 -17.28 5.72 -18.02
N HIS A 59 -17.89 4.68 -17.45
CA HIS A 59 -19.00 4.82 -16.52
C HIS A 59 -18.61 5.62 -15.27
N PHE A 60 -17.48 5.29 -14.64
CA PHE A 60 -17.01 6.01 -13.44
C PHE A 60 -16.74 7.48 -13.73
N ARG A 61 -16.09 7.80 -14.85
CA ARG A 61 -15.87 9.21 -15.26
C ARG A 61 -17.18 9.94 -15.53
N ASN A 62 -18.17 9.27 -16.10
CA ASN A 62 -19.48 9.87 -16.36
C ASN A 62 -20.23 10.14 -15.06
N LYS A 63 -20.24 9.19 -14.12
CA LYS A 63 -20.84 9.36 -12.78
C LYS A 63 -20.19 10.47 -11.98
N GLU A 64 -18.87 10.53 -11.98
CA GLU A 64 -18.13 11.61 -11.32
C GLU A 64 -18.45 12.97 -11.96
N ARG A 65 -18.52 13.03 -13.30
CA ARG A 65 -18.89 14.25 -14.03
C ARG A 65 -20.33 14.70 -13.75
N GLU A 66 -21.28 13.77 -13.69
CA GLU A 66 -22.69 14.05 -13.38
C GLU A 66 -22.82 14.65 -11.98
N TYR A 67 -22.21 14.01 -10.99
CA TYR A 67 -22.15 14.52 -9.63
C TYR A 67 -21.54 15.94 -9.56
N LEU A 68 -20.44 16.19 -10.25
CA LEU A 68 -19.81 17.52 -10.29
C LEU A 68 -20.73 18.58 -10.91
N LYS A 69 -21.46 18.23 -11.99
CA LYS A 69 -22.45 19.13 -12.61
C LYS A 69 -23.56 19.48 -11.63
N ASP A 70 -24.11 18.49 -10.93
CA ASP A 70 -25.18 18.70 -9.95
C ASP A 70 -24.71 19.61 -8.80
N ARG A 71 -23.49 19.39 -8.31
CA ARG A 71 -22.89 20.25 -7.28
C ARG A 71 -22.68 21.68 -7.75
N ILE A 72 -22.27 21.90 -9.01
CA ILE A 72 -22.15 23.25 -9.59
C ILE A 72 -23.53 23.91 -9.70
N ASN A 73 -24.55 23.17 -10.13
CA ASN A 73 -25.93 23.66 -10.20
C ASN A 73 -26.45 24.04 -8.81
N GLU A 74 -26.18 23.23 -7.78
CA GLU A 74 -26.52 23.52 -6.38
C GLU A 74 -25.86 24.83 -5.91
N LEU A 75 -24.56 25.01 -6.17
CA LEU A 75 -23.86 26.26 -5.87
C LEU A 75 -24.48 27.47 -6.58
N ALA A 76 -24.81 27.33 -7.86
CA ALA A 76 -25.46 28.39 -8.63
C ALA A 76 -26.84 28.76 -8.05
N MET A 77 -27.63 27.76 -7.62
CA MET A 77 -28.92 28.00 -6.96
C MET A 77 -28.75 28.67 -5.59
N ASN A 78 -27.79 28.22 -4.78
CA ASN A 78 -27.47 28.84 -3.50
C ASN A 78 -27.07 30.31 -3.67
N SER A 79 -26.31 30.63 -4.72
CA SER A 79 -25.97 32.02 -5.07
C SER A 79 -27.20 32.83 -5.44
N LYS A 80 -28.09 32.31 -6.29
CA LYS A 80 -29.33 33.00 -6.71
C LYS A 80 -30.28 33.25 -5.52
N ASN A 81 -30.39 32.27 -4.64
CA ASN A 81 -31.29 32.32 -3.48
C ASN A 81 -30.69 33.05 -2.26
N LYS A 82 -29.50 33.67 -2.42
CA LYS A 82 -28.76 34.34 -1.34
C LYS A 82 -28.48 33.43 -0.13
N ASN A 83 -28.40 32.11 -0.33
CA ASN A 83 -27.95 31.17 0.71
C ASN A 83 -26.42 31.16 0.79
N ILE A 84 -25.88 32.24 1.34
CA ILE A 84 -24.44 32.51 1.42
C ILE A 84 -23.72 31.41 2.22
N ARG A 85 -24.34 30.92 3.30
CA ARG A 85 -23.73 29.90 4.17
C ARG A 85 -23.43 28.61 3.42
N ASP A 86 -24.40 28.06 2.71
CA ASP A 86 -24.22 26.78 2.03
C ASP A 86 -23.43 26.94 0.72
N LEU A 87 -23.49 28.11 0.08
CA LEU A 87 -22.60 28.48 -1.01
C LEU A 87 -21.11 28.39 -0.57
N TYR A 88 -20.73 29.05 0.52
CA TYR A 88 -19.36 29.02 1.02
C TYR A 88 -18.94 27.65 1.54
N LYS A 89 -19.84 26.89 2.19
CA LYS A 89 -19.55 25.49 2.57
C LYS A 89 -19.20 24.65 1.35
N GLY A 90 -19.99 24.75 0.27
CA GLY A 90 -19.76 23.98 -0.94
C GLY A 90 -18.50 24.43 -1.71
N ILE A 91 -18.22 25.73 -1.79
CA ILE A 91 -16.96 26.24 -2.36
C ILE A 91 -15.75 25.73 -1.55
N ASN A 92 -15.83 25.79 -0.21
CA ASN A 92 -14.76 25.31 0.66
C ASN A 92 -14.51 23.81 0.53
N TYR A 93 -15.55 23.01 0.29
CA TYR A 93 -15.40 21.58 0.01
C TYR A 93 -14.50 21.34 -1.22
N PHE A 94 -14.72 22.07 -2.33
CA PHE A 94 -13.88 21.96 -3.52
C PHE A 94 -12.49 22.59 -3.35
N LYS A 95 -12.39 23.71 -2.64
CA LYS A 95 -11.12 24.43 -2.43
C LYS A 95 -10.17 23.71 -1.47
N ARG A 96 -10.69 22.91 -0.53
CA ARG A 96 -9.87 22.19 0.48
C ARG A 96 -8.89 21.20 -0.14
N GLY A 97 -9.14 20.70 -1.34
CA GLY A 97 -8.19 19.88 -2.10
C GLY A 97 -7.64 18.67 -1.34
N TYR A 98 -6.50 18.17 -1.78
CA TYR A 98 -5.73 17.18 -1.02
C TYR A 98 -5.03 17.87 0.16
N GLN A 99 -5.38 17.49 1.38
CA GLN A 99 -4.63 17.89 2.57
C GLN A 99 -3.55 16.85 2.83
N ARG A 100 -2.28 17.28 2.89
CA ARG A 100 -1.17 16.41 3.28
C ARG A 100 -1.48 15.86 4.67
N SER A 101 -1.62 14.54 4.79
CA SER A 101 -1.72 13.89 6.10
C SER A 101 -0.47 14.24 6.88
N SER A 102 -0.62 14.92 8.01
CA SER A 102 0.47 15.14 8.94
C SER A 102 0.65 13.86 9.76
N ASN A 103 1.69 13.09 9.44
CA ASN A 103 2.06 11.94 10.26
C ASN A 103 2.68 12.49 11.54
N LEU A 104 1.85 12.73 12.56
CA LEU A 104 2.27 13.17 13.88
C LEU A 104 2.19 11.97 14.82
N VAL A 105 3.29 11.65 15.47
CA VAL A 105 3.36 10.55 16.45
C VAL A 105 3.77 11.13 17.79
N LYS A 106 3.15 10.66 18.88
CA LYS A 106 3.56 11.06 20.23
C LYS A 106 4.81 10.29 20.67
N ASP A 107 5.75 10.98 21.27
CA ASP A 107 6.88 10.33 21.93
C ASP A 107 6.45 9.64 23.25
N GLU A 108 7.41 9.21 24.06
CA GLU A 108 7.16 8.58 25.36
C GLU A 108 6.71 9.58 26.44
N ASN A 109 7.04 10.86 26.29
CA ASN A 109 6.67 11.94 27.20
C ASN A 109 5.31 12.59 26.83
N GLY A 110 4.78 12.25 25.65
CA GLY A 110 3.51 12.75 25.12
C GLY A 110 3.64 13.90 24.12
N ASP A 111 4.88 14.28 23.76
CA ASP A 111 5.19 15.35 22.82
C ASP A 111 5.03 14.90 21.36
N LEU A 112 4.63 15.82 20.49
CA LEU A 112 4.35 15.52 19.09
C LEU A 112 5.64 15.55 18.25
N LEU A 113 5.96 14.41 17.63
CA LEU A 113 7.01 14.26 16.64
C LEU A 113 6.41 14.47 15.24
N ALA A 114 6.98 15.41 14.49
CA ALA A 114 6.62 15.71 13.10
C ALA A 114 7.75 15.39 12.10
N ASP A 115 8.96 15.15 12.61
CA ASP A 115 10.14 14.80 11.82
C ASP A 115 10.18 13.30 11.53
N SER A 116 10.45 12.94 10.27
CA SER A 116 10.49 11.56 9.79
C SER A 116 11.50 10.70 10.56
N HIS A 117 12.68 11.22 10.89
CA HIS A 117 13.72 10.46 11.58
C HIS A 117 13.29 10.10 13.01
N ASN A 118 12.76 11.08 13.75
CA ASN A 118 12.27 10.89 15.10
C ASN A 118 11.04 9.99 15.16
N ILE A 119 10.12 10.09 14.18
CA ILE A 119 8.97 9.19 14.07
C ILE A 119 9.43 7.74 13.88
N LEU A 120 10.43 7.50 13.02
CA LEU A 120 10.97 6.16 12.79
C LEU A 120 11.67 5.60 14.03
N ASN A 121 12.50 6.41 14.70
CA ASN A 121 13.13 6.00 15.97
C ASN A 121 12.08 5.68 17.04
N ARG A 122 11.01 6.48 17.11
CA ARG A 122 9.89 6.23 18.02
C ARG A 122 9.21 4.89 17.77
N TRP A 123 8.99 4.53 16.50
CA TRP A 123 8.47 3.22 16.12
C TRP A 123 9.45 2.10 16.47
N GLY A 124 10.74 2.25 16.14
CA GLY A 124 11.78 1.27 16.47
C GLY A 124 11.84 0.97 17.98
N ASN A 125 11.81 2.01 18.81
CA ASN A 125 11.78 1.88 20.26
C ASN A 125 10.50 1.23 20.78
N TYR A 126 9.33 1.64 20.24
CA TYR A 126 8.04 1.06 20.60
C TYR A 126 7.99 -0.44 20.35
N PHE A 127 8.38 -0.90 19.16
CA PHE A 127 8.35 -2.32 18.81
C PHE A 127 9.39 -3.13 19.59
N SER A 128 10.57 -2.56 19.85
CA SER A 128 11.58 -3.20 20.69
C SER A 128 11.05 -3.48 22.11
N GLN A 129 10.29 -2.55 22.68
CA GLN A 129 9.64 -2.71 23.98
C GLN A 129 8.45 -3.68 23.92
N LEU A 130 7.55 -3.50 22.94
CA LEU A 130 6.32 -4.29 22.81
C LEU A 130 6.60 -5.78 22.59
N LEU A 131 7.56 -6.10 21.73
CA LEU A 131 7.88 -7.48 21.37
C LEU A 131 8.76 -8.18 22.40
N ASN A 132 9.18 -7.46 23.45
CA ASN A 132 9.93 -7.97 24.59
C ASN A 132 11.12 -8.86 24.18
N VAL A 133 11.77 -8.51 23.06
CA VAL A 133 12.84 -9.29 22.43
C VAL A 133 14.08 -9.15 23.29
N HIS A 134 14.19 -9.98 24.32
CA HIS A 134 15.40 -10.13 25.11
C HIS A 134 16.51 -10.70 24.21
N ARG A 135 17.26 -9.79 23.59
CA ARG A 135 18.53 -9.95 22.84
C ARG A 135 18.79 -11.32 22.18
N ARG A 136 18.47 -11.37 20.88
CA ARG A 136 19.39 -11.82 19.79
C ARG A 136 19.15 -11.12 18.43
N VAL A 137 18.12 -10.27 18.32
CA VAL A 137 17.69 -9.67 17.04
C VAL A 137 17.52 -8.17 17.24
N GLY A 138 18.24 -7.39 16.44
CA GLY A 138 18.10 -5.94 16.32
C GLY A 138 17.58 -5.56 14.94
N VAL A 139 17.13 -4.32 14.79
CA VAL A 139 16.83 -3.76 13.47
C VAL A 139 18.16 -3.49 12.76
N ILE A 140 18.43 -4.20 11.66
CA ILE A 140 19.49 -3.79 10.73
C ILE A 140 18.95 -2.57 10.00
N GLY A 141 19.62 -1.43 10.20
CA GLY A 141 19.08 -0.07 10.07
C GLY A 141 18.32 0.24 8.78
N PRO A 142 17.55 1.35 8.77
CA PRO A 142 16.78 1.74 7.60
C PRO A 142 17.72 2.02 6.42
N TYR A 143 17.49 1.33 5.31
CA TYR A 143 18.20 1.59 4.06
C TYR A 143 17.33 2.41 3.12
N PHE A 144 17.78 3.61 2.80
CA PHE A 144 17.09 4.50 1.87
C PHE A 144 17.70 4.37 0.49
N PHE A 145 16.84 4.14 -0.51
CA PHE A 145 17.24 4.15 -1.91
C PHE A 145 17.20 5.60 -2.39
N GLU A 146 18.36 6.24 -2.45
CA GLU A 146 18.50 7.66 -2.83
C GLU A 146 19.62 7.88 -3.85
N GLU A 147 19.42 8.83 -4.76
CA GLU A 147 20.43 9.41 -5.65
C GLU A 147 20.28 10.92 -5.61
N ASP A 148 21.40 11.66 -5.49
CA ASP A 148 21.40 13.12 -5.39
C ASP A 148 20.40 13.66 -4.34
N ASN A 149 20.30 12.99 -3.18
CA ASN A 149 19.35 13.26 -2.09
C ASN A 149 17.85 13.15 -2.48
N HIS A 150 17.52 12.42 -3.54
CA HIS A 150 16.15 12.13 -3.95
C HIS A 150 15.84 10.65 -3.83
N ALA A 151 14.67 10.32 -3.29
CA ALA A 151 14.18 8.96 -3.23
C ALA A 151 13.99 8.39 -4.64
N VAL A 152 14.54 7.19 -4.88
CA VAL A 152 14.49 6.50 -6.17
C VAL A 152 13.79 5.16 -6.06
N THR A 153 13.22 4.72 -7.18
CA THR A 153 12.51 3.44 -7.26
C THR A 153 13.45 2.26 -7.01
N VAL A 154 13.02 1.32 -6.16
CA VAL A 154 13.74 0.07 -5.93
C VAL A 154 13.64 -0.83 -7.17
N ASN A 155 14.77 -1.02 -7.84
CA ASN A 155 14.92 -2.02 -8.90
C ASN A 155 15.79 -3.19 -8.41
N SER A 156 15.90 -4.25 -9.23
CA SER A 156 16.65 -5.45 -8.82
C SER A 156 18.13 -5.19 -8.54
N GLN A 157 18.76 -4.28 -9.28
CA GLN A 157 20.18 -3.98 -9.10
C GLN A 157 20.43 -3.25 -7.79
N ARG A 158 19.69 -2.15 -7.54
CA ARG A 158 19.75 -1.40 -6.29
C ARG A 158 19.50 -2.31 -5.08
N TYR A 159 18.53 -3.22 -5.20
CA TYR A 159 18.21 -4.17 -4.14
C TYR A 159 19.36 -5.17 -3.88
N VAL A 160 19.97 -5.70 -4.94
CA VAL A 160 21.18 -6.55 -4.83
C VAL A 160 22.34 -5.79 -4.18
N ASP A 161 22.54 -4.52 -4.55
CA ASP A 161 23.59 -3.69 -3.99
C ASP A 161 23.36 -3.46 -2.49
N MET A 162 22.11 -3.19 -2.08
CA MET A 162 21.74 -3.10 -0.66
C MET A 162 22.02 -4.40 0.10
N ILE A 163 21.66 -5.56 -0.47
CA ILE A 163 21.92 -6.85 0.16
C ILE A 163 23.41 -7.05 0.40
N LYS A 164 24.25 -6.82 -0.62
CA LYS A 164 25.68 -7.07 -0.55
C LYS A 164 26.45 -6.06 0.31
N ASN A 165 26.06 -4.80 0.24
CA ASN A 165 26.85 -3.71 0.83
C ASN A 165 26.38 -3.30 2.22
N LEU A 166 25.12 -3.59 2.59
CA LEU A 166 24.58 -3.28 3.91
C LEU A 166 24.18 -4.54 4.67
N PHE A 167 23.31 -5.35 4.09
CA PHE A 167 22.62 -6.41 4.82
C PHE A 167 23.54 -7.57 5.20
N GLU A 168 24.33 -8.09 4.24
CA GLU A 168 25.25 -9.19 4.50
C GLU A 168 26.35 -8.85 5.52
N PRO A 169 27.05 -7.70 5.41
CA PRO A 169 28.02 -7.29 6.42
C PRO A 169 27.40 -7.14 7.81
N ALA A 170 26.20 -6.56 7.90
CA ALA A 170 25.49 -6.40 9.18
C ALA A 170 25.12 -7.75 9.82
N LEU A 171 24.73 -8.75 9.01
CA LEU A 171 24.48 -10.10 9.53
C LEU A 171 25.75 -10.76 10.09
N GLU A 172 26.90 -10.52 9.46
CA GLU A 172 28.20 -11.05 9.89
C GLU A 172 28.66 -10.41 11.20
N GLU A 173 28.50 -9.08 11.32
CA GLU A 173 28.77 -8.33 12.56
C GLU A 173 27.87 -8.80 13.72
N LEU A 174 26.60 -9.09 13.44
CA LEU A 174 25.66 -9.64 14.43
C LEU A 174 25.86 -11.14 14.70
N HIS A 175 26.79 -11.79 14.01
CA HIS A 175 27.06 -13.23 14.09
C HIS A 175 25.81 -14.10 13.81
N LEU A 176 24.96 -13.66 12.88
CA LEU A 176 23.71 -14.31 12.49
C LEU A 176 23.89 -15.22 11.27
N GLY A 177 24.73 -16.26 11.40
CA GLY A 177 25.03 -17.19 10.31
C GLY A 177 23.90 -18.19 9.97
N ASN A 178 23.03 -18.50 10.93
CA ASN A 178 21.95 -19.48 10.76
C ASN A 178 20.54 -18.87 10.89
N VAL A 179 20.22 -17.91 10.03
CA VAL A 179 18.90 -17.26 9.99
C VAL A 179 18.08 -17.65 8.77
N TRP A 180 16.76 -17.59 8.92
CA TRP A 180 15.80 -17.63 7.82
C TRP A 180 15.61 -16.22 7.27
N PHE A 181 15.48 -16.10 5.95
CA PHE A 181 15.20 -14.83 5.30
C PHE A 181 13.80 -14.85 4.70
N GLN A 182 13.00 -13.83 5.00
CA GLN A 182 11.65 -13.65 4.46
C GLN A 182 11.56 -12.30 3.76
N GLN A 183 10.93 -12.30 2.58
CA GLN A 183 10.59 -11.08 1.84
C GLN A 183 9.25 -11.25 1.12
N ASP A 184 8.62 -10.12 0.80
CA ASP A 184 7.37 -10.07 0.05
C ASP A 184 7.55 -10.37 -1.47
N GLY A 185 6.45 -10.24 -2.22
CA GLY A 185 6.40 -10.53 -3.65
C GLY A 185 6.78 -9.36 -4.57
N ALA A 186 7.44 -8.29 -4.09
CA ALA A 186 7.73 -7.13 -4.94
C ALA A 186 8.64 -7.46 -6.14
N THR A 187 8.48 -6.72 -7.24
CA THR A 187 9.18 -7.00 -8.51
C THR A 187 10.70 -6.98 -8.36
N GLY A 188 11.26 -6.02 -7.60
CA GLY A 188 12.69 -5.95 -7.33
C GLY A 188 13.20 -7.13 -6.49
N HIS A 189 12.41 -7.62 -5.54
CA HIS A 189 12.76 -8.70 -4.61
C HIS A 189 12.74 -10.08 -5.28
N THR A 190 11.80 -10.29 -6.22
CA THR A 190 11.58 -11.58 -6.91
C THR A 190 12.27 -11.67 -8.28
N ALA A 191 13.00 -10.62 -8.67
CA ALA A 191 13.83 -10.60 -9.87
C ALA A 191 14.92 -11.68 -9.80
N ARG A 192 15.31 -12.21 -10.97
CA ARG A 192 16.32 -13.28 -11.06
C ARG A 192 17.64 -12.91 -10.39
N ALA A 193 18.10 -11.66 -10.56
CA ALA A 193 19.34 -11.17 -9.95
C ALA A 193 19.27 -11.25 -8.41
N SER A 194 18.23 -10.66 -7.81
CA SER A 194 17.98 -10.66 -6.37
C SER A 194 17.86 -12.07 -5.80
N MET A 195 17.05 -12.92 -6.42
CA MET A 195 16.85 -14.30 -5.98
C MET A 195 18.12 -15.15 -6.09
N THR A 196 19.02 -14.84 -7.04
CA THR A 196 20.31 -15.54 -7.17
C THR A 196 21.21 -15.27 -5.97
N VAL A 197 21.30 -14.00 -5.55
CA VAL A 197 22.08 -13.59 -4.36
C VAL A 197 21.48 -14.20 -3.10
N LEU A 198 20.17 -14.08 -2.91
CA LEU A 198 19.49 -14.57 -1.70
C LEU A 198 19.56 -16.10 -1.56
N ARG A 199 19.43 -16.87 -2.65
CA ARG A 199 19.55 -18.34 -2.59
C ARG A 199 20.97 -18.79 -2.24
N ALA A 200 21.98 -18.06 -2.71
CA ALA A 200 23.37 -18.33 -2.36
C ALA A 200 23.63 -18.09 -0.87
N LYS A 201 23.11 -16.99 -0.31
CA LYS A 201 23.30 -16.64 1.12
C LYS A 201 22.42 -17.46 2.07
N PHE A 202 21.20 -17.77 1.68
CA PHE A 202 20.19 -18.46 2.53
C PHE A 202 19.73 -19.79 1.90
N PRO A 203 20.63 -20.77 1.70
CA PRO A 203 20.28 -22.02 1.06
C PRO A 203 19.22 -22.76 1.88
N ARG A 204 18.11 -23.14 1.22
CA ARG A 204 16.95 -23.86 1.80
C ARG A 204 16.21 -23.10 2.92
N ARG A 205 16.49 -21.80 3.07
CA ARG A 205 16.00 -20.96 4.18
C ARG A 205 15.41 -19.63 3.69
N LEU A 206 15.01 -19.59 2.42
CA LEU A 206 14.44 -18.41 1.77
C LEU A 206 12.92 -18.54 1.62
N ILE A 207 12.18 -17.68 2.32
CA ILE A 207 10.72 -17.55 2.23
C ILE A 207 10.39 -16.36 1.34
N SER A 208 9.85 -16.62 0.14
CA SER A 208 9.52 -15.58 -0.84
C SER A 208 8.56 -16.15 -1.89
N LEU A 209 7.92 -15.30 -2.71
CA LEU A 209 7.04 -15.74 -3.82
C LEU A 209 7.72 -16.75 -4.76
N ARG A 210 9.05 -16.71 -4.88
CA ARG A 210 9.87 -17.65 -5.67
C ARG A 210 10.98 -18.34 -4.84
N GLY A 211 10.83 -18.36 -3.53
CA GLY A 211 11.79 -18.94 -2.59
C GLY A 211 11.70 -20.46 -2.48
N ASP A 212 12.37 -21.01 -1.47
CA ASP A 212 12.26 -22.43 -1.10
C ASP A 212 10.88 -22.73 -0.50
N ILE A 213 10.35 -21.78 0.27
CA ILE A 213 8.98 -21.79 0.79
C ILE A 213 8.20 -20.66 0.10
N PRO A 214 7.11 -20.97 -0.63
CA PRO A 214 6.33 -19.97 -1.32
C PRO A 214 5.60 -19.06 -0.31
N TRP A 215 5.86 -17.76 -0.38
CA TRP A 215 5.08 -16.75 0.34
C TRP A 215 3.85 -16.35 -0.48
N ALA A 216 2.68 -16.32 0.16
CA ALA A 216 1.43 -15.97 -0.52
C ALA A 216 1.45 -14.51 -1.03
N ALA A 217 0.95 -14.30 -2.24
CA ALA A 217 0.83 -12.96 -2.81
C ALA A 217 -0.25 -12.17 -2.07
N HIS A 218 0.02 -10.89 -1.79
CA HIS A 218 -0.92 -9.98 -1.13
C HIS A 218 -1.34 -10.40 0.29
N SER A 219 -0.42 -10.97 1.05
CA SER A 219 -0.62 -11.32 2.47
C SER A 219 0.16 -10.38 3.42
N PRO A 220 -0.20 -9.09 3.51
CA PRO A 220 0.41 -8.16 4.46
C PRO A 220 0.11 -8.57 5.91
N ASP A 221 -1.00 -9.27 6.16
CA ASP A 221 -1.42 -9.83 7.44
C ASP A 221 -0.48 -10.93 7.97
N LEU A 222 0.22 -11.61 7.07
CA LEU A 222 1.20 -12.65 7.43
C LEU A 222 2.60 -12.10 7.62
N THR A 223 2.86 -10.83 7.30
CA THR A 223 4.18 -10.22 7.51
C THR A 223 4.25 -9.78 8.97
N PRO A 224 5.05 -10.42 9.84
CA PRO A 224 5.24 -9.93 11.20
C PRO A 224 6.11 -8.66 11.09
N LEU A 225 5.46 -7.51 10.91
CA LEU A 225 6.08 -6.20 11.11
C LEU A 225 6.22 -5.93 12.62
#